data_AF-A0A841LSN5-F1
#
_entry.id   AF-A0A841LSN5-F1
#
_cell.length_a   1.000
_cell.length_b   1.000
_cell.length_c   1.000
_cell.angle_alpha   90.00
_cell.angle_beta   90.00
_cell.angle_gamma   90.00
#
_symmetry.space_group_name_H-M   'P 1'
#
loop_
_entity.id
_entity.type
_entity.pdbx_description
1 polymer ?
#
loop_
_entity_poly.entity_id
_entity_poly.type
_entity_poly.pdbx_seq_one_letter_code
_entity_poly.pdbx_strand_id
1 'polypeptide(L)'
;MSQAATACWFKSKEKDFRVYKMAAELNSFSGRPRFLLVPVKNPTARPLLVVQAEGNPAKIEVFGPMMGQPVGSKIAHDVKLWAEGQKKCS
;
A
#
# COMPACT_ATOMS: atom_id res chain seq x y z
N MET A 1 11.94 -7.79 5.29
CA MET A 1 10.62 -7.26 5.68
C MET A 1 9.62 -7.65 4.60
N SER A 2 9.03 -8.83 4.72
CA SER A 2 8.30 -9.51 3.65
C SER A 2 6.83 -9.71 4.04
N GLN A 3 5.92 -9.46 3.09
CA GLN A 3 4.52 -9.91 3.03
C GLN A 3 3.46 -9.38 4.00
N ALA A 4 3.77 -8.74 5.14
CA ALA A 4 2.73 -8.45 6.14
C ALA A 4 1.73 -7.33 5.75
N ALA A 5 2.24 -6.22 5.21
CA ALA A 5 1.43 -5.03 4.92
C ALA A 5 0.29 -5.32 3.92
N THR A 6 0.61 -6.00 2.83
CA THR A 6 -0.32 -6.21 1.72
C THR A 6 -1.21 -7.43 1.90
N ALA A 7 -0.82 -8.36 2.77
CA ALA A 7 -1.74 -9.41 3.18
C ALA A 7 -2.98 -8.82 3.85
N CYS A 8 -2.89 -7.72 4.59
CA CYS A 8 -3.98 -7.23 5.42
C CYS A 8 -5.19 -6.70 4.64
N TRP A 9 -5.03 -5.65 3.82
CA TRP A 9 -6.15 -5.05 3.08
C TRP A 9 -6.80 -6.04 2.11
N PHE A 10 -6.00 -6.94 1.52
CA PHE A 10 -6.48 -7.92 0.55
C PHE A 10 -7.01 -9.22 1.18
N LYS A 11 -6.42 -9.70 2.29
CA LYS A 11 -6.89 -10.89 3.02
C LYS A 11 -8.10 -10.58 3.88
N SER A 12 -8.23 -9.36 4.41
CA SER A 12 -9.42 -8.91 5.14
C SER A 12 -10.65 -8.72 4.23
N LYS A 13 -10.51 -8.83 2.90
CA LYS A 13 -11.61 -8.69 1.91
C LYS A 13 -12.46 -7.44 2.13
N GLU A 14 -11.83 -6.39 2.65
CA GLU A 14 -12.44 -5.10 2.89
C GLU A 14 -13.15 -4.63 1.62
N LYS A 15 -14.41 -4.22 1.74
CA LYS A 15 -15.27 -3.95 0.58
C LYS A 15 -14.64 -2.89 -0.32
N ASP A 16 -13.97 -1.91 0.29
CA ASP A 16 -13.33 -0.79 -0.38
C ASP A 16 -12.09 -1.20 -1.19
N PHE A 17 -11.44 -2.32 -0.86
CA PHE A 17 -10.24 -2.79 -1.55
C PHE A 17 -10.50 -3.83 -2.64
N ARG A 18 -11.74 -4.37 -2.75
CA ARG A 18 -12.08 -5.43 -3.73
C ARG A 18 -11.97 -5.00 -5.19
N VAL A 19 -12.15 -3.71 -5.46
CA VAL A 19 -12.07 -3.13 -6.80
C VAL A 19 -10.63 -2.77 -7.19
N TYR A 20 -9.70 -2.89 -6.25
CA TYR A 20 -8.27 -2.65 -6.45
C TYR A 20 -7.49 -3.96 -6.34
N LYS A 21 -6.29 -3.99 -6.90
CA LYS A 21 -5.31 -5.05 -6.70
C LYS A 21 -3.96 -4.42 -6.43
N MET A 22 -3.15 -5.14 -5.66
CA MET A 22 -1.76 -4.76 -5.51
C MET A 22 -1.01 -5.07 -6.81
N ALA A 23 -0.35 -4.06 -7.34
CA ALA A 23 0.82 -4.26 -8.16
C ALA A 23 2.03 -4.10 -7.22
N ALA A 24 2.63 -5.22 -6.83
CA ALA A 24 4.01 -5.16 -6.39
C ALA A 24 4.79 -4.61 -7.58
N GLU A 25 5.74 -3.69 -7.39
CA GLU A 25 6.67 -3.42 -8.47
C GLU A 25 7.31 -4.75 -8.84
N LEU A 26 6.86 -5.29 -9.98
CA LEU A 26 7.43 -6.46 -10.63
C LEU A 26 8.91 -6.13 -10.82
N ASN A 27 9.76 -6.68 -9.95
CA ASN A 27 11.21 -6.74 -10.05
C ASN A 27 12.06 -5.50 -9.69
N SER A 28 11.61 -4.61 -8.82
CA SER A 28 12.47 -3.48 -8.40
C SER A 28 13.29 -3.79 -7.15
N PHE A 29 14.46 -4.41 -7.35
CA PHE A 29 15.56 -4.55 -6.37
C PHE A 29 16.30 -3.20 -6.15
N SER A 30 15.58 -2.08 -6.11
CA SER A 30 16.17 -0.73 -6.08
C SER A 30 16.55 -0.22 -4.68
N GLY A 31 16.50 -1.09 -3.65
CA GLY A 31 16.75 -0.72 -2.26
C GLY A 31 15.64 0.14 -1.62
N ARG A 32 14.60 0.51 -2.37
CA ARG A 32 13.43 1.28 -1.92
C ARG A 32 12.17 0.46 -2.12
N PRO A 33 11.69 -0.28 -1.10
CA PRO A 33 10.49 -1.08 -1.26
C PRO A 33 9.29 -0.16 -1.53
N ARG A 34 8.60 -0.41 -2.65
CA ARG A 34 7.35 0.27 -3.00
C ARG A 34 6.27 -0.72 -3.44
N PHE A 35 5.02 -0.39 -3.16
CA PHE A 35 3.87 -1.12 -3.70
C PHE A 35 2.80 -0.14 -4.18
N LEU A 36 2.03 -0.60 -5.15
CA LEU A 36 1.05 0.19 -5.86
C LEU A 36 -0.32 -0.47 -5.73
N LEU A 37 -1.37 0.34 -5.63
CA LEU A 37 -2.75 -0.12 -5.81
C LEU A 37 -3.27 0.37 -7.15
N VAL A 38 -3.69 -0.58 -7.97
CA VAL A 38 -4.24 -0.34 -9.30
C VAL A 38 -5.65 -0.95 -9.39
N PRO A 39 -6.53 -0.48 -10.28
CA PRO A 39 -7.82 -1.12 -10.51
C PRO A 39 -7.69 -2.59 -10.91
N VAL A 40 -8.50 -3.49 -10.35
CA VAL A 40 -8.49 -4.93 -10.73
C VAL A 40 -8.75 -5.11 -12.22
N LYS A 41 -9.70 -4.35 -12.77
CA LYS A 41 -10.12 -4.41 -14.16
C LYS A 41 -9.11 -3.80 -15.14
N ASN A 42 -8.21 -2.93 -14.66
CA ASN A 42 -7.22 -2.26 -15.48
C ASN A 42 -5.90 -2.10 -14.70
N PRO A 43 -5.11 -3.17 -14.56
CA PRO A 43 -3.88 -3.16 -13.76
C PRO A 43 -2.73 -2.34 -14.38
N THR A 44 -2.82 -2.00 -15.66
CA THR A 44 -1.84 -1.13 -16.36
C THR A 44 -2.22 0.35 -16.26
N ALA A 45 -3.36 0.68 -15.66
CA ALA A 45 -3.75 2.06 -15.39
C ALA A 45 -2.82 2.72 -14.36
N ARG A 46 -2.90 4.05 -14.31
CA ARG A 46 -2.18 4.86 -13.31
C ARG A 46 -2.51 4.38 -11.88
N PRO A 47 -1.49 4.18 -11.02
CA PRO A 47 -1.71 3.83 -9.62
C PRO A 47 -2.60 4.84 -8.90
N LEU A 48 -3.55 4.32 -8.13
CA LEU A 48 -4.46 5.11 -7.30
C LEU A 48 -3.93 5.31 -5.88
N LEU A 49 -3.01 4.44 -5.46
CA LEU A 49 -2.21 4.60 -4.25
C LEU A 49 -0.79 4.12 -4.55
N VAL A 50 0.17 4.86 -4.04
CA VAL A 50 1.58 4.50 -3.99
C VAL A 50 2.00 4.55 -2.54
N VAL A 51 2.65 3.49 -2.09
CA VAL A 51 3.32 3.45 -0.78
C VAL A 51 4.76 3.06 -1.03
N GLN A 52 5.69 3.87 -0.53
CA GLN A 52 7.13 3.64 -0.70
C GLN A 52 7.88 3.94 0.59
N ALA A 53 9.01 3.25 0.78
CA ALA A 53 9.97 3.59 1.82
C ALA A 53 11.22 4.23 1.20
N GLU A 54 11.65 5.38 1.72
CA GLU A 54 12.86 6.08 1.30
C GLU A 54 13.69 6.58 2.49
N GLY A 55 15.01 6.67 2.31
CA GLY A 55 15.93 7.25 3.28
C GLY A 55 16.55 6.25 4.27
N ASN A 56 17.49 6.76 5.08
CA ASN A 56 18.09 6.06 6.21
C ASN A 56 18.16 7.05 7.40
N PRO A 57 17.28 6.94 8.41
CA PRO A 57 16.29 5.88 8.63
C PRO A 57 15.14 5.91 7.61
N ALA A 58 14.54 4.74 7.35
CA ALA A 58 13.47 4.57 6.36
C ALA A 58 12.21 5.36 6.74
N LYS A 59 11.81 6.31 5.89
CA LYS A 59 10.54 7.04 5.98
C LYS A 59 9.55 6.41 5.01
N ILE A 60 8.35 6.12 5.50
CA ILE A 60 7.26 5.65 4.64
C ILE A 60 6.46 6.84 4.11
N GLU A 61 6.26 6.88 2.81
CA GLU A 61 5.43 7.87 2.13
C GLU A 61 4.23 7.18 1.48
N VAL A 62 3.08 7.84 1.55
CA VAL A 62 1.82 7.37 0.98
C VAL A 62 1.19 8.50 0.20
N PHE A 63 0.89 8.28 -1.08
CA PHE A 63 0.27 9.29 -1.93
C PHE A 63 -0.59 8.66 -3.03
N GLY A 64 -1.54 9.45 -3.54
CA GLY A 64 -2.40 9.07 -4.65
C GLY A 64 -3.87 9.42 -4.41
N PRO A 65 -4.72 9.31 -5.45
CA PRO A 65 -6.15 9.61 -5.37
C PRO A 65 -6.90 8.95 -4.21
N MET A 66 -6.50 7.75 -3.78
CA MET A 66 -7.14 7.07 -2.65
C MET A 66 -6.96 7.78 -1.31
N MET A 67 -5.93 8.62 -1.15
CA MET A 67 -5.74 9.39 0.08
C MET A 67 -6.79 10.49 0.27
N GLY A 68 -7.47 10.91 -0.82
CA GLY A 68 -8.59 11.84 -0.76
C GLY A 68 -9.96 11.18 -0.56
N GLN A 69 -10.02 9.84 -0.49
CA GLN A 69 -11.27 9.11 -0.28
C GLN A 69 -11.48 8.81 1.22
N PRO A 70 -12.69 8.40 1.65
CA PRO A 70 -12.97 8.03 3.04
C PRO A 70 -12.03 6.95 3.60
N VAL A 71 -11.54 6.05 2.73
CA VAL A 71 -10.57 4.99 3.08
C VAL A 71 -9.15 5.54 3.32
N GLY A 72 -8.84 6.76 2.90
CA GLY A 72 -7.52 7.38 2.99
C GLY A 72 -6.99 7.49 4.43
N SER A 73 -7.85 7.84 5.39
CA SER A 73 -7.47 7.90 6.82
C SER A 73 -7.12 6.53 7.39
N LYS A 74 -7.84 5.48 6.97
CA LYS A 74 -7.55 4.09 7.36
C LYS A 74 -6.22 3.64 6.76
N ILE A 75 -6.00 3.94 5.47
CA ILE A 75 -4.72 3.68 4.79
C ILE A 75 -3.55 4.34 5.53
N ALA A 76 -3.68 5.63 5.88
CA ALA A 76 -2.64 6.36 6.62
C ALA A 76 -2.35 5.71 7.99
N HIS A 77 -3.39 5.32 8.72
CA HIS A 77 -3.27 4.68 10.02
C HIS A 77 -2.54 3.34 9.93
N ASP A 78 -2.98 2.46 9.03
CA ASP A 78 -2.38 1.15 8.83
C ASP A 78 -0.91 1.25 8.39
N VAL A 79 -0.60 2.18 7.48
CA VAL A 79 0.78 2.42 7.05
C VAL A 79 1.66 2.93 8.19
N LYS A 80 1.13 3.79 9.06
CA LYS A 80 1.87 4.23 10.26
C LYS A 80 2.18 3.06 11.19
N LEU A 81 1.21 2.17 11.44
CA LEU A 81 1.45 0.97 12.25
C LEU A 81 2.54 0.08 11.64
N TRP A 82 2.59 -0.03 10.31
CA TRP A 82 3.63 -0.80 9.62
C TRP A 82 5.00 -0.14 9.70
N ALA A 83 5.07 1.19 9.63
CA ALA A 83 6.31 1.94 9.82
C ALA A 83 6.88 1.72 11.24
N GLU A 84 6.01 1.52 12.23
CA GLU A 84 6.35 1.16 13.61
C GLU A 84 6.68 -0.34 13.80
N GLY A 85 6.68 -1.14 12.71
CA GLY A 85 7.00 -2.56 12.73
C GLY A 85 5.84 -3.49 13.09
N GLN A 86 4.63 -2.95 13.27
CA GLN A 86 3.44 -3.77 13.51
C GLN A 86 3.01 -4.47 12.21
N LYS A 87 2.58 -5.73 12.34
CA LYS A 87 2.09 -6.57 11.22
C LYS A 87 0.56 -6.66 11.16
N LYS A 88 -0.14 -5.89 11.99
CA LYS A 88 -1.59 -5.91 12.14
C LYS A 88 -2.19 -4.67 11.47
N CYS A 89 -3.42 -4.80 11.01
CA CYS A 89 -4.24 -3.73 10.47
C CYS A 89 -5.63 -3.92 11.07
N SER A 90 -6.30 -2.83 11.43
CA SER A 90 -7.54 -2.86 12.21
C SER A 90 -8.79 -2.90 11.34
#